data_AF-A0A8U0A2U9-F1
#
_entry.id   AF-A0A8U0A2U9-F1
#
_cell.length_a   1.000
_cell.length_b   1.000
_cell.length_c   1.000
_cell.angle_alpha   90.00
_cell.angle_beta   90.00
_cell.angle_gamma   90.00
#
_symmetry.space_group_name_H-M   'P 1'
#
loop_
_entity.id
_entity.type
_entity.pdbx_description
1 polymer ?
#
loop_
_entity_poly.entity_id
_entity_poly.type
_entity_poly.pdbx_seq_one_letter_code
_entity_poly.pdbx_strand_id
1 'polypeptide(L)'
;MTDRSSSLLTPAQRDRLGRNFDDVDAAKRRRDQQRIRQRLNAGIEDYELLAELPDRQFELAFKDRQEDHIRRGLADAYRTLERIRTVHELDRDKILQLARERDRDRTDDSALTLRTRADWRCEFEDEIASQYQPTRWKRLSDVLLKIGLALLIFVSFLAVIAPDFTNGLGSIPGIVGAGVLAVGLLIVGLRSVKYDVVPMVRALYEDPRRSLRTVWEQM
;
A
#
# COMPACT_ATOMS: atom_id res chain seq x y z
N MET A 1 -35.50 -8.37 33.28
CA MET A 1 -35.98 -8.12 31.91
C MET A 1 -34.79 -8.38 30.99
N THR A 2 -34.84 -9.41 30.15
CA THR A 2 -33.79 -9.68 29.17
C THR A 2 -33.95 -8.67 28.04
N ASP A 3 -33.19 -7.57 28.11
CA ASP A 3 -33.18 -6.55 27.05
C ASP A 3 -32.83 -7.22 25.73
N ARG A 4 -33.85 -7.43 24.92
CA ARG A 4 -33.75 -8.10 23.64
C ARG A 4 -33.11 -7.09 22.70
N SER A 5 -31.81 -7.24 22.48
CA SER A 5 -31.02 -6.45 21.51
C SER A 5 -31.85 -6.16 20.26
N SER A 6 -32.04 -4.87 19.97
CA SER A 6 -32.70 -4.34 18.79
C SER A 6 -31.83 -4.59 17.55
N SER A 7 -31.74 -5.87 17.15
CA SER A 7 -31.05 -6.27 15.94
C SER A 7 -31.88 -5.91 14.71
N LEU A 8 -31.21 -5.45 13.64
CA LEU A 8 -31.81 -5.18 12.32
C LEU A 8 -32.75 -6.31 11.88
N LEU A 9 -32.36 -7.57 12.13
CA LEU A 9 -33.15 -8.75 11.78
C LEU A 9 -33.69 -9.45 13.03
N THR A 10 -34.97 -9.80 12.98
CA THR A 10 -35.57 -10.62 14.04
C THR A 10 -34.91 -12.02 14.09
N PRO A 11 -34.91 -12.72 15.24
CA PRO A 11 -34.37 -14.07 15.33
C PRO A 11 -34.94 -15.03 14.27
N ALA A 12 -36.25 -14.96 14.00
CA ALA A 12 -36.91 -15.77 12.99
C ALA A 12 -36.45 -15.45 11.56
N GLN A 13 -36.14 -14.18 11.25
CA GLN A 13 -35.61 -13.80 9.95
C GLN A 13 -34.18 -14.31 9.75
N ARG A 14 -33.34 -14.26 10.80
CA ARG A 14 -31.96 -14.77 10.76
C ARG A 14 -31.93 -16.28 10.52
N ASP A 15 -32.75 -17.01 11.28
CA ASP A 15 -32.89 -18.46 11.13
C ASP A 15 -33.35 -18.85 9.72
N ARG A 16 -34.38 -18.18 9.19
CA ARG A 16 -34.86 -18.42 7.81
C ARG A 16 -33.81 -18.09 6.74
N LEU A 17 -33.01 -17.05 6.94
CA LEU A 17 -31.95 -16.68 6.02
C LEU A 17 -30.81 -17.73 6.03
N GLY A 18 -30.53 -18.33 7.19
CA GLY A 18 -29.60 -19.46 7.31
C GLY A 18 -30.10 -20.75 6.63
N ARG A 19 -31.42 -20.98 6.63
CA ARG A 19 -32.07 -22.12 5.97
C ARG A 19 -32.59 -21.83 4.57
N ASN A 20 -32.15 -20.76 3.92
CA ASN A 20 -32.58 -20.35 2.57
C ASN A 20 -34.11 -20.30 2.34
N PHE A 21 -34.89 -20.09 3.41
CA PHE A 21 -36.35 -20.13 3.40
C PHE A 21 -36.97 -21.48 2.96
N ASP A 22 -36.24 -22.60 3.08
CA ASP A 22 -36.69 -23.92 2.62
C ASP A 22 -38.01 -24.37 3.29
N ASP A 23 -38.21 -23.97 4.55
CA ASP A 23 -39.37 -24.35 5.36
C ASP A 23 -40.54 -23.34 5.31
N VAL A 24 -40.57 -22.48 4.29
CA VAL A 24 -41.53 -21.37 4.22
C VAL A 24 -42.27 -21.37 2.87
N ASP A 25 -43.59 -21.24 2.92
CA ASP A 25 -44.41 -21.10 1.72
C ASP A 25 -44.00 -19.90 0.85
N ALA A 26 -44.31 -19.96 -0.45
CA ALA A 26 -43.84 -18.97 -1.42
C ALA A 26 -44.32 -17.53 -1.09
N ALA A 27 -45.53 -17.37 -0.55
CA ALA A 27 -46.10 -16.05 -0.25
C ALA A 27 -45.45 -15.41 0.98
N LYS A 28 -45.21 -16.19 2.03
CA LYS A 28 -44.51 -15.79 3.24
C LYS A 28 -43.03 -15.56 2.97
N ARG A 29 -42.38 -16.39 2.14
CA ARG A 29 -41.02 -16.17 1.67
C ARG A 29 -40.87 -14.81 0.98
N ARG A 30 -41.74 -14.47 0.02
CA ARG A 30 -41.71 -13.16 -0.66
C ARG A 30 -41.87 -12.00 0.32
N ARG A 31 -42.83 -12.10 1.24
CA ARG A 31 -43.05 -11.06 2.27
C ARG A 31 -41.85 -10.89 3.19
N ASP A 32 -41.26 -11.98 3.66
CA ASP A 32 -40.09 -11.93 4.54
C ASP A 32 -38.86 -11.38 3.82
N GLN A 33 -38.61 -11.80 2.58
CA GLN A 33 -37.54 -11.26 1.74
C GLN A 33 -37.70 -9.75 1.52
N GLN A 34 -38.93 -9.30 1.23
CA GLN A 34 -39.21 -7.87 1.07
C GLN A 34 -38.94 -7.08 2.35
N ARG A 35 -39.38 -7.60 3.51
CA ARG A 35 -39.11 -6.97 4.81
C ARG A 35 -37.63 -6.94 5.16
N ILE A 36 -36.89 -7.99 4.83
CA ILE A 36 -35.43 -8.04 5.05
C ILE A 36 -34.74 -6.98 4.20
N ARG A 37 -35.12 -6.84 2.91
CA ARG A 37 -34.60 -5.78 2.04
C ARG A 37 -34.88 -4.38 2.61
N GLN A 38 -36.11 -4.12 3.04
CA GLN A 38 -36.48 -2.84 3.65
C GLN A 38 -35.64 -2.54 4.90
N ARG A 39 -35.41 -3.53 5.76
CA ARG A 39 -34.58 -3.38 6.97
C ARG A 39 -33.10 -3.16 6.66
N LEU A 40 -32.58 -3.82 5.63
CA LEU A 40 -31.21 -3.60 5.17
C LEU A 40 -31.03 -2.17 4.64
N ASN A 41 -31.98 -1.68 3.84
CA ASN A 41 -31.94 -0.32 3.34
C ASN A 41 -32.03 0.71 4.47
N ALA A 42 -32.99 0.54 5.39
CA ALA A 42 -33.10 1.40 6.57
C ALA A 42 -31.82 1.37 7.42
N GLY A 43 -31.20 0.20 7.60
CA GLY A 43 -29.94 0.09 8.32
C GLY A 43 -28.75 0.77 7.61
N ILE A 44 -28.79 0.95 6.29
CA ILE A 44 -27.80 1.77 5.57
C ILE A 44 -28.04 3.26 5.86
N GLU A 45 -29.30 3.69 5.86
CA GLU A 45 -29.69 5.07 6.18
C GLU A 45 -29.34 5.43 7.64
N ASP A 46 -29.44 4.48 8.57
CA ASP A 46 -29.05 4.67 9.98
C ASP A 46 -27.57 5.07 10.13
N TYR A 47 -26.67 4.70 9.19
CA TYR A 47 -25.26 5.12 9.26
C TYR A 47 -25.07 6.63 9.12
N GLU A 48 -25.99 7.35 8.49
CA GLU A 48 -25.92 8.81 8.44
C GLU A 48 -26.04 9.40 9.86
N LEU A 49 -27.02 8.94 10.63
CA LEU A 49 -27.22 9.36 12.02
C LEU A 49 -26.08 8.88 12.93
N LEU A 50 -25.61 7.65 12.73
CA LEU A 50 -24.50 7.11 13.53
C LEU A 50 -23.19 7.83 13.23
N ALA A 51 -22.93 8.22 11.98
CA ALA A 51 -21.73 8.97 11.61
C ALA A 51 -21.66 10.35 12.28
N GLU A 52 -22.80 10.90 12.72
CA GLU A 52 -22.91 12.17 13.46
C GLU A 52 -22.87 12.00 14.98
N LEU A 53 -22.88 10.75 15.47
CA LEU A 53 -22.90 10.48 16.90
C LEU A 53 -21.59 10.97 17.57
N PRO A 54 -21.64 11.57 18.78
CA PRO A 54 -20.43 11.96 19.51
C PRO A 54 -19.61 10.75 19.99
N ASP A 55 -18.29 10.89 20.02
CA ASP A 55 -17.35 9.82 20.42
C ASP A 55 -17.68 9.23 21.81
N ARG A 56 -18.04 10.08 22.77
CA ARG A 56 -18.46 9.65 24.11
C ARG A 56 -19.63 8.65 24.08
N GLN A 57 -20.56 8.79 23.14
CA GLN A 57 -21.69 7.86 23.00
C GLN A 57 -21.25 6.53 22.39
N PHE A 58 -20.28 6.55 21.46
CA PHE A 58 -19.66 5.32 20.98
C PHE A 58 -18.93 4.58 22.11
N GLU A 59 -18.13 5.28 22.91
CA GLU A 59 -17.45 4.69 24.08
C GLU A 59 -18.45 4.03 25.03
N LEU A 60 -19.54 4.72 25.35
CA LEU A 60 -20.59 4.19 26.22
C LEU A 60 -21.31 2.98 25.61
N ALA A 61 -21.59 2.99 24.30
CA ALA A 61 -22.26 1.90 23.62
C ALA A 61 -21.44 0.59 23.59
N PHE A 62 -20.11 0.70 23.63
CA PHE A 62 -19.19 -0.45 23.60
C PHE A 62 -18.50 -0.75 24.92
N LYS A 63 -18.73 0.03 25.98
CA LYS A 63 -18.06 -0.07 27.29
C LYS A 63 -18.02 -1.48 27.87
N ASP A 64 -19.14 -2.21 27.78
CA ASP A 64 -19.29 -3.55 28.36
C ASP A 64 -19.07 -4.69 27.35
N ARG A 65 -18.63 -4.36 26.12
CA ARG A 65 -18.39 -5.34 25.05
C ARG A 65 -16.93 -5.79 25.08
N GLN A 66 -16.72 -7.10 25.01
CA GLN A 66 -15.38 -7.66 24.85
C GLN A 66 -14.79 -7.28 23.48
N GLU A 67 -13.51 -6.96 23.45
CA GLU A 67 -12.79 -6.51 22.25
C GLU A 67 -12.93 -7.49 21.08
N ASP A 68 -12.80 -8.79 21.33
CA ASP A 68 -12.95 -9.82 20.28
C ASP A 68 -14.34 -9.82 19.63
N HIS A 69 -15.38 -9.53 20.42
CA HIS A 69 -16.73 -9.42 19.89
C HIS A 69 -16.88 -8.16 19.01
N ILE A 70 -16.24 -7.06 19.39
CA ILE A 70 -16.21 -5.82 18.59
C ILE A 70 -15.47 -6.08 17.28
N ARG A 71 -14.26 -6.67 17.33
CA ARG A 71 -13.45 -6.97 16.14
C ARG A 71 -14.19 -7.85 15.13
N ARG A 72 -14.82 -8.94 15.59
CA ARG A 72 -15.63 -9.81 14.71
C ARG A 72 -16.82 -9.04 14.12
N GLY A 73 -17.53 -8.27 14.93
CA GLY A 73 -18.65 -7.44 14.47
C GLY A 73 -18.24 -6.43 13.40
N LEU A 74 -17.11 -5.74 13.60
CA LEU A 74 -16.55 -4.80 12.62
C LEU A 74 -16.12 -5.50 11.32
N ALA A 75 -15.51 -6.68 11.40
CA ALA A 75 -15.14 -7.45 10.22
C ALA A 75 -16.37 -7.87 9.39
N ASP A 76 -17.44 -8.34 10.05
CA ASP A 76 -18.69 -8.71 9.39
C ASP A 76 -19.42 -7.50 8.80
N ALA A 77 -19.40 -6.36 9.50
CA ALA A 77 -19.94 -5.09 9.00
C ALA A 77 -19.17 -4.62 7.76
N TYR A 78 -17.83 -4.56 7.82
CA TYR A 78 -16.98 -4.19 6.69
C TYR A 78 -17.22 -5.08 5.48
N ARG A 79 -17.25 -6.41 5.68
CA ARG A 79 -17.57 -7.38 4.61
C ARG A 79 -18.94 -7.11 3.99
N THR A 80 -19.93 -6.75 4.81
CA THR A 80 -21.28 -6.45 4.33
C THR A 80 -21.30 -5.18 3.48
N LEU A 81 -20.64 -4.11 3.92
CA LEU A 81 -20.51 -2.86 3.16
C LEU A 81 -19.77 -3.07 1.83
N GLU A 82 -18.68 -3.84 1.82
CA GLU A 82 -17.94 -4.17 0.60
C GLU A 82 -18.77 -5.01 -0.39
N ARG A 83 -19.62 -5.92 0.11
CA ARG A 83 -20.54 -6.67 -0.74
C ARG A 83 -21.58 -5.76 -1.38
N ILE A 84 -22.16 -4.83 -0.63
CA ILE A 84 -23.10 -3.82 -1.16
C ILE A 84 -22.38 -3.00 -2.24
N ARG A 85 -21.19 -2.47 -1.93
CA ARG A 85 -20.36 -1.72 -2.88
C ARG A 85 -20.14 -2.50 -4.18
N THR A 86 -19.77 -3.78 -4.08
CA THR A 86 -19.46 -4.63 -5.24
C THR A 86 -20.70 -4.95 -6.07
N VAL A 87 -21.83 -5.27 -5.44
CA VAL A 87 -23.09 -5.58 -6.13
C VAL A 87 -23.63 -4.36 -6.88
N HIS A 88 -23.39 -3.15 -6.35
CA HIS A 88 -23.81 -1.90 -6.96
C HIS A 88 -22.71 -1.23 -7.81
N GLU A 89 -21.59 -1.92 -8.05
CA GLU A 89 -20.45 -1.43 -8.86
C GLU A 89 -19.93 -0.04 -8.44
N LEU A 90 -19.99 0.25 -7.13
CA LEU A 90 -19.56 1.53 -6.60
C LEU A 90 -18.02 1.57 -6.45
N ASP A 91 -17.44 2.70 -6.85
CA ASP A 91 -16.01 2.94 -6.72
C ASP A 91 -15.63 3.18 -5.25
N ARG A 92 -14.67 2.38 -4.76
CA ARG A 92 -14.19 2.47 -3.37
C ARG A 92 -13.52 3.81 -3.07
N ASP A 93 -12.71 4.32 -3.99
CA ASP A 93 -11.98 5.57 -3.79
C ASP A 93 -12.96 6.76 -3.77
N LYS A 94 -14.03 6.72 -4.57
CA LYS A 94 -15.11 7.73 -4.53
C LYS A 94 -15.88 7.72 -3.20
N ILE A 95 -16.19 6.55 -2.66
CA ILE A 95 -16.85 6.43 -1.34
C ILE A 95 -15.95 7.00 -0.23
N LEU A 96 -14.66 6.67 -0.26
CA LEU A 96 -13.70 7.18 0.72
C LEU A 96 -13.49 8.70 0.60
N GLN A 97 -13.49 9.23 -0.63
CA GLN A 97 -13.44 10.67 -0.85
C GLN A 97 -14.69 11.36 -0.27
N LEU A 98 -15.88 10.84 -0.54
CA LEU A 98 -17.13 11.37 0.00
C LEU A 98 -17.14 11.32 1.54
N ALA A 99 -16.67 10.23 2.14
CA ALA A 99 -16.57 10.11 3.59
C ALA A 99 -15.62 11.14 4.19
N ARG A 100 -14.48 11.43 3.54
CA ARG A 100 -13.56 12.51 3.96
C ARG A 100 -14.16 13.89 3.82
N GLU A 101 -14.91 14.15 2.74
CA GLU A 101 -15.59 15.43 2.56
C GLU A 101 -16.57 15.66 3.72
N ARG A 102 -17.35 14.63 4.10
CA ARG A 102 -18.25 14.70 5.26
C ARG A 102 -17.51 14.81 6.60
N ASP A 103 -16.36 14.17 6.76
CA ASP A 103 -15.54 14.26 7.98
C ASP A 103 -14.91 15.66 8.14
N ARG A 104 -14.47 16.30 7.04
CA ARG A 104 -13.93 17.68 7.09
C ARG A 104 -14.96 18.72 7.51
N ASP A 105 -16.23 18.48 7.18
CA ASP A 105 -17.33 19.36 7.59
C ASP A 105 -17.68 19.19 9.09
N ARG A 106 -17.09 18.19 9.76
CA ARG A 106 -17.30 17.92 11.18
C ARG A 106 -16.29 18.71 12.03
N THR A 107 -16.81 19.49 12.99
CA THR A 107 -16.02 20.40 13.85
C THR A 107 -15.26 19.70 15.00
N ASP A 108 -15.12 18.38 14.95
CA ASP A 108 -14.60 17.57 16.07
C ASP A 108 -13.12 17.20 15.85
N ASP A 109 -12.29 17.21 16.90
CA ASP A 109 -10.83 17.04 16.83
C ASP A 109 -10.37 15.59 16.50
N SER A 110 -11.31 14.64 16.44
CA SER A 110 -11.05 13.22 16.16
C SER A 110 -11.10 12.90 14.65
N ALA A 111 -10.26 13.55 13.85
CA ALA A 111 -10.24 13.30 12.40
C ALA A 111 -9.97 11.81 12.08
N LEU A 112 -10.92 11.15 11.41
CA LEU A 112 -10.78 9.74 11.06
C LEU A 112 -9.76 9.60 9.92
N THR A 113 -8.75 8.75 10.10
CA THR A 113 -7.72 8.50 9.08
C THR A 113 -8.25 7.54 8.00
N LEU A 114 -9.17 8.02 7.16
CA LEU A 114 -9.65 7.30 5.99
C LEU A 114 -8.57 7.40 4.91
N ARG A 115 -7.98 6.29 4.44
CA ARG A 115 -6.92 6.28 3.40
C ARG A 115 -7.44 5.77 2.06
N THR A 116 -7.23 6.53 0.97
CA THR A 116 -7.53 6.09 -0.40
C THR A 116 -6.35 5.34 -1.02
N ARG A 117 -6.55 4.72 -2.19
CA ARG A 117 -5.44 4.13 -2.95
C ARG A 117 -4.45 5.20 -3.45
N ALA A 118 -4.92 6.42 -3.73
CA ALA A 118 -4.04 7.51 -4.15
C ALA A 118 -3.09 7.93 -3.01
N ASP A 119 -3.58 8.00 -1.78
CA ASP A 119 -2.75 8.27 -0.60
C ASP A 119 -1.65 7.23 -0.42
N TRP A 120 -1.99 5.94 -0.58
CA TRP A 120 -1.01 4.87 -0.55
C TRP A 120 0.03 5.01 -1.66
N ARG A 121 -0.35 5.44 -2.88
CA ARG A 121 0.61 5.67 -3.96
C ARG A 121 1.55 6.84 -3.64
N CYS A 122 1.03 7.95 -3.12
CA CYS A 122 1.86 9.08 -2.73
C CYS A 122 2.81 8.73 -1.59
N GLU A 123 2.34 8.03 -0.55
CA GLU A 123 3.19 7.57 0.56
C GLU A 123 4.26 6.59 0.07
N PHE A 124 3.91 5.70 -0.85
CA PHE A 124 4.87 4.75 -1.44
C PHE A 124 5.87 5.46 -2.37
N GLU A 125 5.43 6.46 -3.14
CA GLU A 125 6.30 7.30 -3.96
C GLU A 125 7.27 8.13 -3.10
N ASP A 126 6.80 8.70 -1.99
CA ASP A 126 7.63 9.43 -1.03
C ASP A 126 8.57 8.49 -0.24
N GLU A 127 8.12 7.28 0.10
CA GLU A 127 8.94 6.26 0.74
C GLU A 127 10.02 5.75 -0.22
N ILE A 128 9.68 5.51 -1.50
CA ILE A 128 10.67 5.19 -2.53
C ILE A 128 11.63 6.37 -2.73
N ALA A 129 11.13 7.60 -2.84
CA ALA A 129 11.95 8.79 -3.06
C ALA A 129 12.91 9.05 -1.89
N SER A 130 12.48 8.77 -0.65
CA SER A 130 13.31 8.90 0.55
C SER A 130 14.33 7.76 0.67
N GLN A 131 13.98 6.52 0.31
CA GLN A 131 14.93 5.40 0.21
C GLN A 131 15.93 5.59 -0.94
N TYR A 132 15.54 6.29 -2.01
CA TYR A 132 16.40 6.68 -3.14
C TYR A 132 17.05 8.06 -2.97
N GLN A 133 17.15 8.61 -1.76
CA GLN A 133 18.05 9.74 -1.56
C GLN A 133 19.46 9.33 -1.98
N PRO A 134 20.11 10.10 -2.89
CA PRO A 134 21.47 9.80 -3.33
C PRO A 134 22.40 9.92 -2.11
N THR A 135 22.71 8.79 -1.49
CA THR A 135 23.65 8.72 -0.38
C THR A 135 24.96 9.40 -0.78
N ARG A 136 25.64 10.05 0.17
CA ARG A 136 26.89 10.81 -0.08
C ARG A 136 27.89 10.04 -0.95
N TRP A 137 27.90 8.71 -0.81
CA TRP A 137 28.69 7.77 -1.62
C TRP A 137 28.24 7.58 -3.07
N LYS A 138 26.93 7.63 -3.37
CA LYS A 138 26.42 7.62 -4.76
C LYS A 138 26.79 8.90 -5.49
N ARG A 139 26.73 10.03 -4.78
CA ARG A 139 27.20 11.33 -5.30
C ARG A 139 28.72 11.30 -5.53
N LEU A 140 29.48 10.72 -4.59
CA LEU A 140 30.93 10.56 -4.74
C LEU A 140 31.29 9.66 -5.93
N SER A 141 30.64 8.50 -6.08
CA SER A 141 30.90 7.59 -7.21
C SER A 141 30.53 8.21 -8.55
N ASP A 142 29.41 8.94 -8.63
CA ASP A 142 28.98 9.61 -9.87
C ASP A 142 29.94 10.74 -10.27
N VAL A 143 30.47 11.48 -9.29
CA VAL A 143 31.52 12.48 -9.52
C VAL A 143 32.84 11.84 -9.96
N LEU A 144 33.29 10.75 -9.29
CA LEU A 144 34.50 10.03 -9.70
C LEU A 144 34.37 9.45 -11.11
N LEU A 145 33.22 8.88 -11.47
CA LEU A 145 32.97 8.34 -12.82
C LEU A 145 33.00 9.44 -13.88
N LYS A 146 32.39 10.61 -13.62
CA LYS A 146 32.42 11.77 -14.53
C LYS A 146 33.82 12.33 -14.70
N ILE A 147 34.57 12.49 -13.60
CA ILE A 147 35.96 12.96 -13.63
C ILE A 147 36.82 11.96 -14.42
N GLY A 148 36.72 10.68 -14.09
CA GLY A 148 37.47 9.64 -14.76
C GLY A 148 37.17 9.54 -16.26
N LEU A 149 35.88 9.66 -16.66
CA LEU A 149 35.48 9.67 -18.06
C LEU A 149 35.99 10.92 -18.80
N ALA A 150 35.87 12.10 -18.20
CA ALA A 150 36.37 13.34 -18.78
C ALA A 150 37.89 13.29 -18.99
N LEU A 151 38.62 12.70 -18.04
CA LEU A 151 40.06 12.56 -18.10
C LEU A 151 40.48 11.53 -19.17
N LEU A 152 39.72 10.45 -19.33
CA LEU A 152 39.92 9.46 -20.40
C LEU A 152 39.68 10.08 -21.78
N ILE A 153 38.60 10.85 -21.94
CA ILE A 153 38.30 11.58 -23.20
C ILE A 153 39.43 12.58 -23.50
N PHE A 154 39.88 13.33 -22.50
CA PHE A 154 40.96 14.31 -22.65
C PHE A 154 42.26 13.65 -23.09
N VAL A 155 42.63 12.52 -22.50
CA VAL A 155 43.85 11.78 -22.85
C VAL A 155 43.73 11.12 -24.23
N SER A 156 42.55 10.59 -24.56
CA SER A 156 42.28 10.04 -25.89
C SER A 156 42.39 11.12 -26.98
N PHE A 157 41.90 12.32 -26.71
CA PHE A 157 42.06 13.48 -27.60
C PHE A 157 43.52 13.92 -27.72
N LEU A 158 44.27 13.93 -26.60
CA LEU A 158 45.69 14.25 -26.59
C LEU A 158 46.52 13.23 -27.40
N ALA A 159 46.17 11.94 -27.35
CA ALA A 159 46.81 10.87 -28.11
C ALA A 159 46.65 11.04 -29.63
N VAL A 160 45.54 11.63 -30.09
CA VAL A 160 45.29 11.90 -31.51
C VAL A 160 46.06 13.12 -32.01
N ILE A 161 46.20 14.16 -31.18
CA ILE A 161 46.78 15.45 -31.58
C ILE A 161 48.28 15.53 -31.30
N ALA A 162 48.77 14.86 -30.27
CA ALA A 162 50.16 14.91 -29.82
C ALA A 162 50.63 13.53 -29.31
N PRO A 163 50.82 12.55 -30.22
CA PRO A 163 51.12 11.16 -29.86
C PRO A 163 52.46 10.98 -29.11
N ASP A 164 53.44 11.86 -29.35
CA ASP A 164 54.74 11.83 -28.66
C ASP A 164 54.64 12.20 -27.17
N PHE A 165 53.60 12.97 -26.79
CA PHE A 165 53.33 13.37 -25.42
C PHE A 165 52.74 12.22 -24.59
N THR A 166 51.93 11.35 -25.21
CA THR A 166 51.28 10.21 -24.55
C THR A 166 52.20 9.01 -24.32
N ASN A 167 53.31 8.90 -25.06
CA ASN A 167 54.30 7.83 -24.88
C ASN A 167 55.36 8.14 -23.80
N GLY A 168 55.31 9.32 -23.18
CA GLY A 168 56.21 9.75 -22.09
C GLY A 168 55.46 10.18 -20.81
N LEU A 169 55.97 11.20 -20.11
CA LEU A 169 55.38 11.75 -18.86
C LEU A 169 53.92 12.24 -19.01
N GLY A 170 53.43 12.47 -20.24
CA GLY A 170 52.03 12.81 -20.53
C GLY A 170 51.03 11.65 -20.43
N SER A 171 51.47 10.43 -20.14
CA SER A 171 50.61 9.28 -19.81
C SER A 171 50.06 9.31 -18.37
N ILE A 172 50.68 10.09 -17.48
CA ILE A 172 50.31 10.18 -16.06
C ILE A 172 48.84 10.56 -15.86
N PRO A 173 48.27 11.57 -16.55
CA PRO A 173 46.85 11.87 -16.46
C PRO A 173 45.99 10.66 -16.83
N GLY A 174 46.30 9.94 -17.92
CA GLY A 174 45.54 8.76 -18.36
C GLY A 174 45.50 7.64 -17.33
N ILE A 175 46.64 7.36 -16.70
CA ILE A 175 46.76 6.36 -15.63
C ILE A 175 45.96 6.78 -14.40
N VAL A 176 46.02 8.07 -14.02
CA VAL A 176 45.23 8.62 -12.91
C VAL A 176 43.73 8.56 -13.22
N GLY A 177 43.31 8.92 -14.44
CA GLY A 177 41.92 8.82 -14.88
C GLY A 177 41.38 7.40 -14.87
N ALA A 178 42.16 6.44 -15.37
CA ALA A 178 41.83 5.01 -15.33
C ALA A 178 41.74 4.48 -13.89
N GLY A 179 42.65 4.90 -13.01
CA GLY A 179 42.60 4.57 -11.58
C GLY A 179 41.36 5.12 -10.88
N VAL A 180 41.01 6.38 -11.14
CA VAL A 180 39.80 7.02 -10.59
C VAL A 180 38.52 6.32 -11.10
N LEU A 181 38.47 5.93 -12.37
CA LEU A 181 37.37 5.12 -12.92
C LEU A 181 37.29 3.74 -12.27
N ALA A 182 38.42 3.05 -12.14
CA ALA A 182 38.48 1.72 -11.53
C ALA A 182 38.00 1.76 -10.07
N VAL A 183 38.39 2.77 -9.30
CA VAL A 183 37.90 2.99 -7.93
C VAL A 183 36.41 3.31 -7.92
N GLY A 184 35.93 4.17 -8.82
CA GLY A 184 34.50 4.46 -8.97
C GLY A 184 33.67 3.21 -9.27
N LEU A 185 34.13 2.38 -10.19
CA LEU A 185 33.51 1.09 -10.54
C LEU A 185 33.60 0.07 -9.40
N LEU A 186 34.70 0.03 -8.66
CA LEU A 186 34.87 -0.87 -7.52
C LEU A 186 33.93 -0.52 -6.37
N ILE A 187 33.72 0.78 -6.10
CA ILE A 187 32.74 1.25 -5.12
C ILE A 187 31.31 0.88 -5.55
N VAL A 188 30.97 1.02 -6.84
CA VAL A 188 29.67 0.61 -7.37
C VAL A 188 29.50 -0.92 -7.30
N GLY A 189 30.52 -1.69 -7.65
CA GLY A 189 30.53 -3.16 -7.59
C GLY A 189 30.42 -3.70 -6.16
N LEU A 190 31.13 -3.12 -5.19
CA LEU A 190 30.98 -3.52 -3.78
C LEU A 190 29.57 -3.24 -3.26
N ARG A 191 28.94 -2.15 -3.73
CA ARG A 191 27.58 -1.79 -3.35
C ARG A 191 26.55 -2.74 -3.99
N SER A 192 26.67 -3.07 -5.28
CA SER A 192 25.76 -4.01 -5.93
C SER A 192 25.81 -5.39 -5.28
N VAL A 193 27.01 -5.85 -4.90
CA VAL A 193 27.15 -7.11 -4.15
C VAL A 193 26.45 -7.03 -2.78
N LYS A 194 26.67 -5.95 -2.02
CA LYS A 194 26.11 -5.83 -0.66
C LYS A 194 24.60 -5.59 -0.63
N TYR A 195 24.06 -4.83 -1.57
CA TYR A 195 22.66 -4.37 -1.54
C TYR A 195 21.75 -5.06 -2.54
N ASP A 196 22.27 -5.63 -3.62
CA ASP A 196 21.46 -6.35 -4.60
C ASP A 196 21.68 -7.86 -4.49
N VAL A 197 22.94 -8.32 -4.42
CA VAL A 197 23.26 -9.76 -4.44
C VAL A 197 23.01 -10.43 -3.09
N VAL A 198 23.44 -9.84 -1.98
CA VAL A 198 23.24 -10.43 -0.63
C VAL A 198 21.76 -10.65 -0.29
N PRO A 199 20.84 -9.68 -0.44
CA PRO A 199 19.43 -9.93 -0.14
C PRO A 199 18.79 -10.88 -1.15
N MET A 200 19.19 -10.87 -2.42
CA MET A 200 18.70 -11.82 -3.42
C MET A 200 19.12 -13.26 -3.11
N VAL A 201 20.37 -13.48 -2.72
CA VAL A 201 20.88 -14.81 -2.30
C VAL A 201 20.23 -15.25 -0.99
N ARG A 202 19.99 -14.33 -0.06
CA ARG A 202 19.31 -14.61 1.21
C ARG A 202 17.83 -14.98 0.98
N ALA A 203 17.14 -14.27 0.09
CA ALA A 203 15.78 -14.59 -0.34
C ALA A 203 15.69 -15.92 -1.11
N LEU A 204 16.72 -16.25 -1.90
CA LEU A 204 16.82 -17.54 -2.61
C LEU A 204 17.04 -18.72 -1.65
N TYR A 205 17.79 -18.48 -0.56
CA TYR A 205 18.08 -19.49 0.46
C TYR A 205 16.89 -19.71 1.41
N GLU A 206 16.14 -18.66 1.73
CA GLU A 206 14.99 -18.73 2.64
C GLU A 206 13.70 -19.25 1.96
N ASP A 207 13.48 -19.00 0.66
CA ASP A 207 12.28 -19.50 -0.04
C ASP A 207 12.46 -19.70 -1.57
N PRO A 208 13.13 -20.79 -1.99
CA PRO A 208 13.59 -20.99 -3.38
C PRO A 208 12.45 -21.16 -4.41
N ARG A 209 11.25 -21.58 -3.99
CA ARG A 209 10.11 -21.78 -4.89
C ARG A 209 9.39 -20.49 -5.27
N ARG A 210 9.50 -19.44 -4.44
CA ARG A 210 8.79 -18.18 -4.65
C ARG A 210 9.58 -17.25 -5.59
N SER A 211 10.89 -17.24 -5.45
CA SER A 211 11.83 -16.44 -6.23
C SER A 211 11.97 -16.91 -7.68
N LEU A 212 11.89 -18.22 -7.95
CA LEU A 212 11.85 -18.76 -9.33
C LEU A 212 10.56 -18.37 -10.09
N ARG A 213 9.45 -18.14 -9.38
CA ARG A 213 8.18 -17.72 -10.00
C ARG A 213 8.21 -16.26 -10.43
N THR A 214 8.86 -15.40 -9.65
CA THR A 214 8.99 -13.96 -9.95
C THR A 214 9.91 -13.69 -11.14
N VAL A 215 10.96 -14.51 -11.33
CA VAL A 215 11.85 -14.40 -12.50
C VAL A 215 11.18 -14.93 -13.77
N TRP A 216 10.33 -15.95 -13.65
CA TRP A 216 9.57 -16.50 -14.78
C TRP A 216 8.42 -15.60 -15.24
N GLU A 217 7.89 -14.75 -14.36
CA GLU A 217 6.85 -13.75 -14.71
C GLU A 217 7.44 -12.43 -15.25
N GLN A 218 8.77 -12.26 -15.20
CA GLN A 218 9.48 -11.07 -15.71
C GLN A 218 10.25 -11.32 -17.03
N MET A 219 10.23 -12.53 -17.56
CA MET A 219 10.62 -12.85 -18.95
C MET A 219 9.39 -12.95 -19.84
#